data_AF-A0A327W4M0-F1
#
_entry.id   AF-A0A327W4M0-F1
#
_cell.length_a   1.000
_cell.length_b   1.000
_cell.length_c   1.000
_cell.angle_alpha   90.00
_cell.angle_beta   90.00
_cell.angle_gamma   90.00
#
_symmetry.space_group_name_H-M   'P 1'
#
loop_
_entity.id
_entity.type
_entity.pdbx_description
1 polymer ?
#
loop_
_entity_poly.entity_id
_entity_poly.type
_entity_poly.pdbx_seq_one_letter_code
_entity_poly.pdbx_strand_id
1 'polypeptide(L)'
;MWRIYWILIVIAAACTNASAQRKNASAEPDNTKPAGVIPFTLVNNHIVFPVTLSGSSDTLHFIFDSGAEVTVMNTRTAERLKVPSNRQAFMSGVNNGMIQVPVVTINALYIKDIRMPYVNAYLEDLRDLGTEKTSIDGVIGVALMRMYIIRIDYKNQQLQFFPNGKTKVTTAGQLMHFELNYTTPVVEASIKLPNGTALMGNYHVTTGGDYGVLFNWPFVEKYKLNTILPTINTDKVQDMAKVLYYINSSIPQLQMAGRSVSSVPVSYCKDVDDVGVFVEIAGAIGYDVWKHFTVTINYNKKELFLE
;
A
#
# COMPACT_ATOMS: atom_id res chain seq x y z
N MET A 1 50.79 -34.96 64.99
CA MET A 1 51.05 -33.75 65.81
C MET A 1 50.84 -32.53 64.93
N TRP A 2 50.07 -31.55 65.43
CA TRP A 2 49.94 -30.16 64.93
C TRP A 2 49.33 -29.95 63.53
N ARG A 3 48.50 -28.93 63.26
CA ARG A 3 47.76 -27.94 64.06
C ARG A 3 46.83 -27.23 63.05
N ILE A 4 45.64 -26.87 63.50
CA ILE A 4 44.63 -26.07 62.80
C ILE A 4 45.14 -24.64 62.59
N TYR A 5 44.93 -24.05 61.40
CA TYR A 5 44.64 -22.62 61.25
C TYR A 5 43.65 -22.41 60.10
N TRP A 6 42.45 -21.96 60.48
CA TRP A 6 41.43 -21.43 59.59
C TRP A 6 41.85 -20.04 59.11
N ILE A 7 41.82 -19.80 57.80
CA ILE A 7 41.88 -18.45 57.24
C ILE A 7 40.48 -18.10 56.74
N LEU A 8 39.81 -17.24 57.50
CA LEU A 8 38.62 -16.50 57.09
C LEU A 8 39.07 -15.40 56.11
N ILE A 9 38.75 -15.57 54.83
CA ILE A 9 38.82 -14.47 53.86
C ILE A 9 37.46 -13.77 53.87
N VAL A 10 37.42 -12.60 54.51
CA VAL A 10 36.32 -11.64 54.40
C VAL A 10 36.42 -10.99 53.02
N ILE A 11 35.59 -11.43 52.06
CA ILE A 11 35.39 -10.68 50.82
C ILE A 11 34.32 -9.63 51.11
N ALA A 12 34.76 -8.40 51.31
CA ALA A 12 33.88 -7.24 51.37
C ALA A 12 33.20 -7.08 50.01
N ALA A 13 31.88 -7.31 49.96
CA ALA A 13 31.05 -7.00 48.82
C ALA A 13 30.99 -5.47 48.67
N ALA A 14 31.79 -4.92 47.76
CA ALA A 14 31.60 -3.56 47.28
C ALA A 14 30.33 -3.55 46.40
N CYS A 15 29.18 -3.26 47.01
CA CYS A 15 27.97 -2.88 46.29
C CYS A 15 28.22 -1.52 45.61
N THR A 16 28.79 -1.54 44.41
CA THR A 16 28.68 -0.40 43.50
C THR A 16 27.26 -0.37 42.99
N ASN A 17 26.49 0.65 43.39
CA ASN A 17 25.22 0.98 42.76
C ASN A 17 25.48 1.30 41.29
N ALA A 18 25.36 0.29 40.43
CA ALA A 18 25.24 0.50 39.00
C ALA A 18 23.85 1.09 38.76
N SER A 19 23.75 2.42 38.86
CA SER A 19 22.64 3.15 38.28
C SER A 19 22.73 2.97 36.77
N ALA A 20 22.11 1.91 36.26
CA ALA A 20 21.84 1.77 34.85
C ALA A 20 21.01 2.99 34.44
N GLN A 21 21.65 3.95 33.76
CA GLN A 21 20.95 4.99 33.04
C GLN A 21 20.02 4.28 32.07
N ARG A 22 18.72 4.21 32.42
CA ARG A 22 17.66 3.96 31.44
C ARG A 22 17.87 4.99 30.34
N LYS A 23 18.39 4.54 29.19
CA LYS A 23 18.32 5.31 27.95
C LYS A 23 16.89 5.80 27.83
N ASN A 24 16.72 7.11 27.86
CA ASN A 24 15.45 7.80 27.65
C ASN A 24 14.71 7.12 26.49
N ALA A 25 13.40 6.93 26.68
CA ALA A 25 12.48 6.57 25.61
C ALA A 25 12.89 7.35 24.35
N SER A 26 13.23 6.62 23.29
CA SER A 26 13.64 7.21 22.02
C SER A 26 12.59 8.26 21.65
N ALA A 27 12.98 9.53 21.56
CA ALA A 27 12.13 10.56 21.00
C ALA A 27 11.64 10.06 19.63
N GLU A 28 10.33 10.13 19.36
CA GLU A 28 9.81 9.86 18.02
C GLU A 28 10.65 10.68 17.02
N PRO A 29 11.10 10.09 15.90
CA PRO A 29 11.92 10.81 14.94
C PRO A 29 11.17 12.06 14.46
N ASP A 30 11.90 13.17 14.36
CA ASP A 30 11.32 14.44 13.90
C ASP A 30 10.78 14.27 12.48
N ASN A 31 9.45 14.24 12.37
CA ASN A 31 8.76 14.11 11.10
C ASN A 31 8.24 15.46 10.58
N THR A 32 8.76 16.60 11.08
CA THR A 32 8.41 17.95 10.59
C THR A 32 8.82 18.20 9.14
N LYS A 33 9.79 17.45 8.62
CA LYS A 33 10.23 17.49 7.23
C LYS A 33 10.21 16.09 6.59
N PRO A 34 9.97 15.99 5.28
CA PRO A 34 10.08 14.72 4.60
C PRO A 34 11.55 14.26 4.55
N ALA A 35 11.78 12.98 4.79
CA ALA A 35 13.04 12.31 4.51
C ALA A 35 13.37 12.29 3.02
N GLY A 36 12.35 12.34 2.16
CA GLY A 36 12.51 12.47 0.71
C GLY A 36 11.25 13.03 0.04
N VAL A 37 11.47 13.80 -1.01
CA VAL A 37 10.43 14.24 -1.95
C VAL A 37 10.83 13.74 -3.32
N ILE A 38 9.99 12.85 -3.88
CA ILE A 38 10.28 12.12 -5.10
C ILE A 38 9.23 12.50 -6.13
N PRO A 39 9.64 13.06 -7.28
CA PRO A 39 8.70 13.29 -8.37
C PRO A 39 8.23 11.93 -8.91
N PHE A 40 6.96 11.85 -9.28
CA PHE A 40 6.41 10.70 -9.97
C PHE A 40 5.82 11.15 -11.31
N THR A 41 5.58 10.18 -12.20
CA THR A 41 4.75 10.37 -13.38
C THR A 41 3.53 9.46 -13.29
N LEU A 42 2.47 9.81 -14.03
CA LEU A 42 1.31 8.94 -14.18
C LEU A 42 1.48 8.13 -15.46
N VAL A 43 1.49 6.80 -15.34
CA VAL A 43 1.53 5.85 -16.47
C VAL A 43 0.32 4.94 -16.33
N ASN A 44 -0.61 5.03 -17.28
CA ASN A 44 -1.92 4.37 -17.18
C ASN A 44 -2.56 4.60 -15.81
N ASN A 45 -2.59 5.87 -15.36
CA ASN A 45 -3.10 6.31 -14.06
C ASN A 45 -2.34 5.80 -12.81
N HIS A 46 -1.32 4.95 -12.96
CA HIS A 46 -0.48 4.52 -11.84
C HIS A 46 0.57 5.56 -11.47
N ILE A 47 0.83 5.71 -10.17
CA ILE A 47 1.93 6.54 -9.65
C ILE A 47 3.24 5.79 -9.88
N VAL A 48 4.03 6.23 -10.86
CA VAL A 48 5.32 5.62 -11.21
C VAL A 48 6.48 6.51 -10.77
N PHE A 49 7.40 5.96 -9.99
CA PHE A 49 8.54 6.70 -9.43
C PHE A 49 9.85 5.91 -9.58
N PRO A 50 11.00 6.62 -9.65
CA PRO A 50 12.30 6.00 -9.88
C PRO A 50 12.83 5.30 -8.63
N VAL A 51 13.37 4.10 -8.82
CA VAL A 51 14.02 3.28 -7.79
C VAL A 51 15.32 2.72 -8.36
N THR A 52 16.36 2.58 -7.54
CA THR A 52 17.57 1.83 -7.92
C THR A 52 17.78 0.65 -6.99
N LEU A 53 18.51 -0.35 -7.47
CA LEU A 53 18.80 -1.58 -6.73
C LEU A 53 20.29 -1.61 -6.36
N SER A 54 20.62 -2.11 -5.17
CA SER A 54 21.99 -2.28 -4.72
C SER A 54 22.84 -3.05 -5.74
N GLY A 55 23.94 -2.45 -6.20
CA GLY A 55 24.85 -3.05 -7.18
C GLY A 55 24.43 -2.84 -8.64
N SER A 56 23.36 -2.08 -8.90
CA SER A 56 22.95 -1.64 -10.23
C SER A 56 22.95 -0.12 -10.32
N SER A 57 23.35 0.40 -11.48
CA SER A 57 23.21 1.82 -11.85
C SER A 57 21.90 2.13 -12.57
N ASP A 58 21.11 1.10 -12.91
CA ASP A 58 19.88 1.26 -13.67
C ASP A 58 18.81 1.94 -12.81
N THR A 59 18.08 2.87 -13.44
CA THR A 59 16.86 3.42 -12.86
C THR A 59 15.69 2.54 -13.26
N LEU A 60 14.99 2.02 -12.25
CA LEU A 60 13.81 1.18 -12.38
C LEU A 60 12.55 2.00 -12.11
N HIS A 61 11.45 1.62 -12.74
CA HIS A 61 10.16 2.27 -12.58
C HIS A 61 9.23 1.44 -11.70
N PHE A 62 8.95 1.93 -10.50
CA PHE A 62 8.06 1.24 -9.56
C PHE A 62 6.72 1.95 -9.46
N ILE A 63 5.64 1.18 -9.37
CA ILE A 63 4.32 1.67 -8.99
C ILE A 63 4.23 1.76 -7.47
N PHE A 64 3.72 2.87 -6.94
CA PHE A 64 3.25 2.91 -5.55
C PHE A 64 1.78 2.49 -5.47
N ASP A 65 1.54 1.34 -4.84
CA ASP A 65 0.20 0.79 -4.66
C ASP A 65 -0.08 0.46 -3.19
N SER A 66 -0.88 1.25 -2.50
CA SER A 66 -1.28 0.98 -1.11
C SER A 66 -2.10 -0.30 -0.92
N GLY A 67 -2.65 -0.88 -2.00
CA GLY A 67 -3.30 -2.20 -2.01
C GLY A 67 -2.33 -3.38 -2.13
N ALA A 68 -1.07 -3.13 -2.48
CA ALA A 68 -0.08 -4.20 -2.62
C ALA A 68 0.46 -4.65 -1.25
N GLU A 69 -0.03 -5.80 -0.79
CA GLU A 69 0.41 -6.44 0.47
C GLU A 69 1.87 -6.92 0.42
N VAL A 70 2.32 -7.33 -0.77
CA VAL A 70 3.68 -7.77 -1.05
C VAL A 70 4.34 -6.86 -2.08
N THR A 71 5.67 -6.74 -2.01
CA THR A 71 6.43 -6.12 -3.10
C THR A 71 6.49 -7.09 -4.27
N VAL A 72 6.24 -6.59 -5.48
CA VAL A 72 6.34 -7.35 -6.73
C VAL A 72 7.48 -6.79 -7.57
N MET A 73 8.25 -7.66 -8.21
CA MET A 73 9.29 -7.28 -9.18
C MET A 73 9.01 -7.99 -10.49
N ASN A 74 9.20 -7.27 -11.60
CA ASN A 74 9.04 -7.84 -12.93
C ASN A 74 10.05 -8.98 -13.14
N THR A 75 9.58 -10.16 -13.52
CA THR A 75 10.42 -11.33 -13.81
C THR A 75 11.55 -10.99 -14.78
N ARG A 76 11.27 -10.23 -15.86
CA ARG A 76 12.29 -9.82 -16.85
C ARG A 76 13.35 -8.91 -16.24
N THR A 77 12.97 -8.06 -15.30
CA THR A 77 13.90 -7.17 -14.59
C THR A 77 14.80 -7.96 -13.64
N ALA A 78 14.23 -8.92 -12.90
CA ALA A 78 15.00 -9.82 -12.05
C ALA A 78 16.02 -10.65 -12.85
N GLU A 79 15.62 -11.19 -14.02
CA GLU A 79 16.49 -11.93 -14.94
C GLU A 79 17.61 -11.05 -15.49
N ARG A 80 17.28 -9.86 -16.00
CA ARG A 80 18.23 -8.89 -16.55
C ARG A 80 19.28 -8.46 -15.53
N LEU A 81 18.85 -8.24 -14.29
CA LEU A 81 19.72 -7.85 -13.17
C LEU A 81 20.35 -9.06 -12.45
N LYS A 82 20.06 -10.29 -12.91
CA LYS A 82 20.57 -11.55 -12.33
C LYS A 82 20.33 -11.67 -10.83
N VAL A 83 19.15 -11.22 -10.37
CA VAL A 83 18.76 -11.32 -8.96
C VAL A 83 18.41 -12.78 -8.65
N PRO A 84 19.10 -13.44 -7.70
CA PRO A 84 18.88 -14.86 -7.45
C PRO A 84 17.52 -15.09 -6.77
N SER A 85 16.80 -16.10 -7.26
CA SER A 85 15.60 -16.64 -6.63
C SER A 85 15.94 -17.97 -5.95
N ASN A 86 15.50 -18.14 -4.71
CA ASN A 86 15.78 -19.35 -3.92
C ASN A 86 14.54 -19.95 -3.24
N ARG A 87 13.36 -19.37 -3.45
CA ARG A 87 12.13 -19.82 -2.81
C ARG A 87 10.91 -19.51 -3.67
N GLN A 88 9.80 -20.17 -3.35
CA GLN A 88 8.49 -20.01 -3.99
C GLN A 88 7.49 -19.56 -2.92
N ALA A 89 6.51 -18.76 -3.30
CA ALA A 89 5.39 -18.38 -2.43
C ALA A 89 4.10 -18.25 -3.25
N PHE A 90 2.96 -18.25 -2.58
CA PHE A 90 1.67 -17.97 -3.21
C PHE A 90 1.34 -16.49 -3.13
N MET A 91 0.72 -15.96 -4.17
CA MET A 91 0.09 -14.64 -4.19
C MET A 91 -1.21 -14.70 -4.99
N SER A 92 -2.12 -13.76 -4.74
CA SER A 92 -3.40 -13.63 -5.43
C SER A 92 -3.62 -12.20 -5.89
N GLY A 93 -4.46 -12.05 -6.92
CA GLY A 93 -4.98 -10.77 -7.40
C GLY A 93 -6.39 -10.50 -6.87
N VAL A 94 -7.13 -9.63 -7.56
CA VAL A 94 -8.46 -9.15 -7.14
C VAL A 94 -9.55 -10.24 -7.19
N ASN A 95 -9.28 -11.37 -7.83
CA ASN A 95 -10.20 -12.51 -7.94
C ASN A 95 -9.95 -13.64 -6.91
N ASN A 96 -9.03 -13.46 -5.95
CA ASN A 96 -8.58 -14.46 -4.97
C ASN A 96 -7.96 -15.75 -5.54
N GLY A 97 -7.74 -15.83 -6.84
CA GLY A 97 -7.02 -16.92 -7.49
C GLY A 97 -5.55 -16.90 -7.08
N MET A 98 -5.11 -17.95 -6.38
CA MET A 98 -3.72 -18.09 -5.98
C MET A 98 -2.87 -18.64 -7.12
N ILE A 99 -1.72 -18.03 -7.35
CA ILE A 99 -0.65 -18.57 -8.18
C ILE A 99 0.60 -18.77 -7.32
N GLN A 100 1.43 -19.73 -7.71
CA GLN A 100 2.76 -19.90 -7.11
C GLN A 100 3.79 -19.14 -7.93
N VAL A 101 4.59 -18.29 -7.28
CA VAL A 101 5.61 -17.47 -7.93
C VAL A 101 6.95 -17.54 -7.21
N PRO A 102 8.07 -17.37 -7.93
CA PRO A 102 9.37 -17.26 -7.31
C PRO A 102 9.46 -15.99 -6.46
N VAL A 103 10.28 -16.03 -5.41
CA VAL A 103 10.54 -14.87 -4.57
C VAL A 103 12.04 -14.64 -4.45
N VAL A 104 12.44 -13.40 -4.66
CA VAL A 104 13.83 -12.94 -4.53
C VAL A 104 14.01 -12.12 -3.26
N THR A 105 15.24 -12.07 -2.76
CA THR A 105 15.65 -11.14 -1.71
C THR A 105 16.59 -10.09 -2.29
N ILE A 106 16.15 -8.84 -2.27
CA ILE A 106 16.90 -7.69 -2.76
C ILE A 106 17.69 -7.10 -1.59
N ASN A 107 19.01 -7.01 -1.73
CA ASN A 107 19.89 -6.48 -0.67
C ASN A 107 19.48 -5.08 -0.21
N ALA A 108 19.23 -4.17 -1.15
CA ALA A 108 18.59 -2.89 -0.87
C ALA A 108 17.94 -2.31 -2.13
N LEU A 109 16.76 -1.71 -1.96
CA LEU A 109 16.21 -0.71 -2.88
C LEU A 109 16.58 0.69 -2.38
N TYR A 110 16.82 1.59 -3.30
CA TYR A 110 17.08 3.00 -3.04
C TYR A 110 16.04 3.85 -3.75
N ILE A 111 15.39 4.72 -2.99
CA ILE A 111 14.47 5.74 -3.49
C ILE A 111 15.14 7.08 -3.20
N LYS A 112 15.97 7.55 -4.14
CA LYS A 112 16.92 8.63 -3.89
C LYS A 112 17.81 8.28 -2.69
N ASP A 113 17.72 9.06 -1.61
CA ASP A 113 18.53 8.88 -0.39
C ASP A 113 17.90 7.89 0.60
N ILE A 114 16.68 7.41 0.34
CA ILE A 114 15.97 6.46 1.18
C ILE A 114 16.45 5.05 0.86
N ARG A 115 17.01 4.36 1.85
CA ARG A 115 17.44 2.97 1.74
C ARG A 115 16.43 2.01 2.37
N MET A 116 15.99 1.03 1.58
CA MET A 116 15.14 -0.09 2.02
C MET A 116 15.93 -1.40 1.95
N PRO A 117 16.48 -1.90 3.06
CA PRO A 117 17.27 -3.12 3.05
C PRO A 117 16.42 -4.39 3.03
N TYR A 118 16.96 -5.46 2.45
CA TYR A 118 16.42 -6.84 2.51
C TYR A 118 14.95 -6.94 2.07
N VAL A 119 14.62 -6.35 0.92
CA VAL A 119 13.27 -6.36 0.38
C VAL A 119 12.99 -7.71 -0.27
N ASN A 120 11.98 -8.41 0.23
CA ASN A 120 11.44 -9.60 -0.41
C ASN A 120 10.52 -9.17 -1.55
N ALA A 121 10.79 -9.64 -2.78
CA ALA A 121 9.96 -9.33 -3.94
C ALA A 121 9.49 -10.60 -4.64
N TYR A 122 8.19 -10.65 -4.95
CA TYR A 122 7.53 -11.73 -5.68
C TYR A 122 7.70 -11.48 -7.17
N LEU A 123 8.04 -12.50 -7.96
CA LEU A 123 8.29 -12.36 -9.38
C LEU A 123 7.02 -12.61 -10.20
N GLU A 124 6.58 -11.60 -10.94
CA GLU A 124 5.39 -11.63 -11.79
C GLU A 124 5.66 -10.89 -13.11
N ASP A 125 4.91 -11.19 -14.16
CA ASP A 125 5.05 -10.54 -15.46
C ASP A 125 4.24 -9.23 -15.57
N LEU A 126 4.89 -8.13 -15.18
CA LEU A 126 4.29 -6.79 -15.22
C LEU A 126 4.27 -6.14 -16.62
N ARG A 127 4.28 -6.91 -17.73
CA ARG A 127 4.32 -6.34 -19.10
C ARG A 127 3.16 -5.39 -19.40
N ASP A 128 1.98 -5.73 -18.91
CA ASP A 128 0.73 -5.05 -19.29
C ASP A 128 0.45 -3.80 -18.45
N LEU A 129 1.24 -3.54 -17.39
CA LEU A 129 1.10 -2.35 -16.55
C LEU A 129 1.80 -1.11 -17.14
N GLY A 130 2.71 -1.32 -18.09
CA GLY A 130 3.52 -0.26 -18.69
C GLY A 130 2.92 0.32 -19.97
N THR A 131 3.79 1.04 -20.68
CA THR A 131 3.54 1.50 -22.05
C THR A 131 4.74 1.12 -22.92
N GLU A 132 4.65 1.34 -24.23
CA GLU A 132 5.79 1.18 -25.13
C GLU A 132 7.01 2.03 -24.72
N LYS A 133 6.80 3.13 -24.00
CA LYS A 133 7.85 4.07 -23.59
C LYS A 133 8.35 3.83 -22.16
N THR A 134 7.51 3.28 -21.29
CA THR A 134 7.81 3.10 -19.87
C THR A 134 7.43 1.69 -19.44
N SER A 135 8.42 0.83 -19.27
CA SER A 135 8.24 -0.47 -18.65
C SER A 135 8.09 -0.34 -17.14
N ILE A 136 7.24 -1.18 -16.53
CA ILE A 136 7.12 -1.28 -15.08
C ILE A 136 8.02 -2.41 -14.58
N ASP A 137 8.90 -2.05 -13.64
CA ASP A 137 9.90 -2.95 -13.06
C ASP A 137 9.46 -3.53 -11.71
N GLY A 138 8.48 -2.91 -11.05
CA GLY A 138 7.96 -3.41 -9.79
C GLY A 138 6.76 -2.64 -9.27
N VAL A 139 6.16 -3.20 -8.22
CA VAL A 139 5.05 -2.62 -7.45
C VAL A 139 5.42 -2.68 -5.98
N ILE A 140 5.22 -1.59 -5.24
CA ILE A 140 5.51 -1.54 -3.82
C ILE A 140 4.43 -0.77 -3.06
N GLY A 141 3.97 -1.36 -1.96
CA GLY A 141 2.87 -0.84 -1.16
C GLY A 141 3.16 -0.85 0.32
N VAL A 142 2.57 -1.83 1.02
CA VAL A 142 2.61 -1.98 2.48
C VAL A 142 4.05 -1.95 3.04
N ALA A 143 5.02 -2.55 2.34
CA ALA A 143 6.41 -2.54 2.75
C ALA A 143 6.97 -1.11 2.91
N LEU A 144 6.60 -0.19 2.03
CA LEU A 144 7.02 1.20 2.05
C LEU A 144 6.24 2.01 3.10
N MET A 145 4.93 1.78 3.19
CA MET A 145 4.06 2.46 4.16
C MET A 145 4.37 2.10 5.63
N ARG A 146 4.92 0.91 5.90
CA ARG A 146 5.39 0.54 7.26
C ARG A 146 6.63 1.34 7.67
N MET A 147 7.48 1.72 6.72
CA MET A 147 8.71 2.45 7.00
C MET A 147 8.51 3.97 7.08
N TYR A 148 7.54 4.51 6.33
CA TYR A 148 7.31 5.95 6.22
C TYR A 148 5.82 6.28 6.19
N ILE A 149 5.48 7.46 6.71
CA ILE A 149 4.22 8.12 6.38
C ILE A 149 4.34 8.62 4.94
N ILE A 150 3.41 8.21 4.08
CA ILE A 150 3.42 8.55 2.66
C ILE A 150 2.40 9.65 2.39
N ARG A 151 2.86 10.79 1.87
CA ARG A 151 1.97 11.85 1.35
C ARG A 151 2.07 11.88 -0.16
N ILE A 152 0.92 11.77 -0.83
CA ILE A 152 0.74 11.76 -2.27
C ILE A 152 0.12 13.08 -2.67
N ASP A 153 0.87 13.89 -3.38
CA ASP A 153 0.43 15.16 -3.95
C ASP A 153 0.22 14.97 -5.46
N TYR A 154 -1.00 14.62 -5.86
CA TYR A 154 -1.33 14.39 -7.28
C TYR A 154 -1.19 15.64 -8.13
N LYS A 155 -1.51 16.82 -7.57
CA LYS A 155 -1.43 18.10 -8.27
C LYS A 155 0.00 18.44 -8.65
N ASN A 156 0.94 18.25 -7.71
CA ASN A 156 2.36 18.53 -7.93
C ASN A 156 3.15 17.32 -8.41
N GLN A 157 2.51 16.15 -8.53
CA GLN A 157 3.11 14.86 -8.87
C GLN A 157 4.31 14.49 -7.99
N GLN A 158 4.11 14.55 -6.66
CA GLN A 158 5.14 14.25 -5.67
C GLN A 158 4.70 13.18 -4.66
N LEU A 159 5.59 12.22 -4.43
CA LEU A 159 5.56 11.34 -3.26
C LEU A 159 6.50 11.91 -2.20
N GLN A 160 5.96 12.17 -1.02
CA GLN A 160 6.72 12.66 0.12
C GLN A 160 6.76 11.60 1.20
N PHE A 161 7.97 11.27 1.65
CA PHE A 161 8.23 10.23 2.64
C PHE A 161 8.58 10.91 3.95
N PHE A 162 7.72 10.81 4.96
CA PHE A 162 8.00 11.34 6.29
C PHE A 162 8.39 10.20 7.24
N PRO A 163 9.38 10.40 8.13
CA PRO A 163 9.61 9.45 9.21
C PRO A 163 8.32 9.15 9.99
N ASN A 164 8.21 7.92 10.48
CA ASN A 164 7.08 7.52 11.31
C ASN A 164 6.94 8.44 12.54
N GLY A 165 5.71 8.81 12.87
CA GLY A 165 5.42 9.75 13.96
C GLY A 165 3.95 10.15 13.95
N LYS A 166 3.64 11.37 14.39
CA LYS A 166 2.28 11.92 14.32
C LYS A 166 1.90 12.31 12.89
N THR A 167 0.67 12.02 12.49
CA THR A 167 0.11 12.57 11.25
C THR A 167 -0.03 14.08 11.38
N LYS A 168 0.48 14.83 10.39
CA LYS A 168 0.29 16.27 10.35
C LYS A 168 -1.11 16.57 9.84
N VAL A 169 -1.93 17.09 10.72
CA VAL A 169 -3.29 17.51 10.41
C VAL A 169 -3.29 19.03 10.22
N THR A 170 -3.90 19.48 9.13
CA THR A 170 -4.17 20.89 8.83
C THR A 170 -5.67 21.14 8.88
N THR A 171 -6.09 22.40 8.99
CA THR A 171 -7.52 22.76 8.90
C THR A 171 -8.10 22.60 7.49
N ALA A 172 -7.26 22.34 6.48
CA ALA A 172 -7.68 22.19 5.09
C ALA A 172 -8.22 20.78 4.79
N GLY A 173 -7.87 19.79 5.61
CA GLY A 173 -8.23 18.40 5.39
C GLY A 173 -9.01 17.77 6.53
N GLN A 174 -9.36 16.50 6.35
CA GLN A 174 -10.06 15.70 7.34
C GLN A 174 -9.23 14.45 7.67
N LEU A 175 -9.03 14.18 8.95
CA LEU A 175 -8.43 12.96 9.43
C LEU A 175 -9.50 11.87 9.54
N MET A 176 -9.22 10.73 8.93
CA MET A 176 -9.97 9.49 9.04
C MET A 176 -9.08 8.43 9.69
N HIS A 177 -9.73 7.48 10.36
CA HIS A 177 -9.07 6.26 10.79
C HIS A 177 -9.50 5.13 9.85
N PHE A 178 -8.57 4.22 9.58
CA PHE A 178 -8.85 3.03 8.79
C PHE A 178 -8.65 1.77 9.63
N GLU A 179 -9.26 0.68 9.19
CA GLU A 179 -8.90 -0.65 9.67
C GLU A 179 -8.06 -1.39 8.63
N LEU A 180 -7.54 -2.55 9.00
CA LEU A 180 -6.83 -3.42 8.06
C LEU A 180 -7.71 -4.62 7.72
N ASN A 181 -7.98 -4.83 6.43
CA ASN A 181 -8.34 -6.15 5.95
C ASN A 181 -7.05 -6.85 5.52
N TYR A 182 -6.67 -7.93 6.22
CA TYR A 182 -5.30 -8.46 6.18
C TYR A 182 -4.26 -7.38 6.45
N THR A 183 -3.55 -6.91 5.42
CA THR A 183 -2.60 -5.80 5.54
C THR A 183 -3.00 -4.54 4.76
N THR A 184 -4.14 -4.56 4.06
CA THR A 184 -4.62 -3.45 3.22
C THR A 184 -5.48 -2.47 4.02
N PRO A 185 -5.23 -1.15 3.95
CA PRO A 185 -6.06 -0.14 4.62
C PRO A 185 -7.49 -0.11 4.08
N VAL A 186 -8.46 0.03 4.99
CA VAL A 186 -9.90 0.05 4.69
C VAL A 186 -10.57 1.24 5.38
N VAL A 187 -11.28 2.05 4.60
CA VAL A 187 -12.05 3.20 5.10
C VAL A 187 -13.53 3.09 4.80
N GLU A 188 -14.35 3.71 5.64
CA GLU A 188 -15.77 3.88 5.36
C GLU A 188 -16.00 5.01 4.35
N ALA A 189 -16.87 4.76 3.38
CA ALA A 189 -17.38 5.78 2.47
C ALA A 189 -18.85 5.51 2.13
N SER A 190 -19.52 6.54 1.62
CA SER A 190 -20.88 6.44 1.10
C SER A 190 -20.90 6.58 -0.41
N ILE A 191 -21.72 5.78 -1.08
CA ILE A 191 -22.09 6.02 -2.48
C ILE A 191 -23.55 6.46 -2.57
N LYS A 192 -23.85 7.34 -3.53
CA LYS A 192 -25.22 7.71 -3.91
C LYS A 192 -25.56 7.07 -5.25
N LEU A 193 -26.67 6.33 -5.30
CA LEU A 193 -27.19 5.68 -6.49
C LEU A 193 -28.08 6.63 -7.32
N PRO A 194 -28.36 6.30 -8.61
CA PRO A 194 -29.20 7.12 -9.48
C PRO A 194 -30.61 7.41 -8.93
N ASN A 195 -31.18 6.47 -8.17
CA ASN A 195 -32.49 6.61 -7.53
C ASN A 195 -32.46 7.46 -6.24
N GLY A 196 -31.30 8.02 -5.87
CA GLY A 196 -31.11 8.85 -4.68
C GLY A 196 -30.75 8.06 -3.42
N THR A 197 -30.83 6.73 -3.42
CA THR A 197 -30.44 5.89 -2.28
C THR A 197 -28.95 6.07 -1.97
N ALA A 198 -28.63 6.24 -0.69
CA ALA A 198 -27.26 6.25 -0.20
C ALA A 198 -26.92 4.89 0.44
N LEU A 199 -25.76 4.33 0.09
CA LEU A 199 -25.24 3.09 0.67
C LEU A 199 -23.91 3.40 1.36
N MET A 200 -23.75 2.91 2.60
CA MET A 200 -22.45 2.88 3.26
C MET A 200 -21.70 1.62 2.85
N GLY A 201 -20.37 1.69 2.79
CA GLY A 201 -19.51 0.54 2.55
C GLY A 201 -18.11 0.75 3.10
N ASN A 202 -17.42 -0.37 3.31
CA ASN A 202 -15.99 -0.39 3.60
C ASN A 202 -15.23 -0.55 2.29
N TYR A 203 -14.23 0.29 2.06
CA TYR A 203 -13.47 0.31 0.83
C TYR A 203 -11.97 0.24 1.09
N HIS A 204 -11.26 -0.60 0.33
CA HIS A 204 -9.81 -0.57 0.32
C HIS A 204 -9.30 0.77 -0.21
N VAL A 205 -8.23 1.28 0.44
CA VAL A 205 -7.47 2.42 -0.05
C VAL A 205 -6.40 1.89 -1.01
N THR A 206 -6.66 1.98 -2.31
CA THR A 206 -5.80 1.40 -3.35
C THR A 206 -5.30 2.49 -4.31
N THR A 207 -4.01 2.83 -4.22
CA THR A 207 -3.41 3.85 -5.12
C THR A 207 -2.94 3.28 -6.46
N GLY A 208 -2.84 1.95 -6.57
CA GLY A 208 -2.48 1.25 -7.81
C GLY A 208 -3.65 0.82 -8.69
N GLY A 209 -4.90 1.20 -8.35
CA GLY A 209 -6.07 0.93 -9.19
C GLY A 209 -6.32 2.08 -10.18
N ASP A 210 -6.39 1.77 -11.48
CA ASP A 210 -6.66 2.74 -12.57
C ASP A 210 -8.14 3.11 -12.75
N TYR A 211 -8.97 2.76 -11.77
CA TYR A 211 -10.43 2.94 -11.72
C TYR A 211 -10.86 3.99 -10.66
N GLY A 212 -12.15 4.29 -10.59
CA GLY A 212 -12.75 5.08 -9.50
C GLY A 212 -13.12 4.22 -8.31
N VAL A 213 -14.11 3.34 -8.48
CA VAL A 213 -14.41 2.28 -7.51
C VAL A 213 -14.52 0.94 -8.21
N LEU A 214 -13.73 -0.04 -7.79
CA LEU A 214 -13.90 -1.43 -8.17
C LEU A 214 -14.75 -2.12 -7.12
N PHE A 215 -16.01 -2.44 -7.43
CA PHE A 215 -16.88 -3.14 -6.48
C PHE A 215 -16.60 -4.64 -6.45
N ASN A 216 -16.63 -5.20 -5.24
CA ASN A 216 -16.68 -6.64 -5.03
C ASN A 216 -18.06 -7.17 -5.45
N TRP A 217 -18.09 -8.32 -6.13
CA TRP A 217 -19.31 -8.92 -6.66
C TRP A 217 -20.38 -9.18 -5.59
N PRO A 218 -20.06 -9.68 -4.37
CA PRO A 218 -21.07 -9.83 -3.32
C PRO A 218 -21.82 -8.53 -2.98
N PHE A 219 -21.13 -7.38 -2.99
CA PHE A 219 -21.77 -6.08 -2.76
C PHE A 219 -22.69 -5.69 -3.92
N VAL A 220 -22.25 -5.95 -5.16
CA VAL A 220 -23.06 -5.75 -6.38
C VAL A 220 -24.34 -6.57 -6.33
N GLU A 221 -24.26 -7.86 -5.97
CA GLU A 221 -25.42 -8.75 -5.90
C GLU A 221 -26.39 -8.40 -4.78
N LYS A 222 -25.86 -8.04 -3.61
CA LYS A 222 -26.63 -7.66 -2.43
C LYS A 222 -27.50 -6.43 -2.71
N TYR A 223 -26.93 -5.41 -3.33
CA TYR A 223 -27.61 -4.15 -3.61
C TYR A 223 -28.15 -4.02 -5.05
N LYS A 224 -28.06 -5.08 -5.86
CA LYS A 224 -28.51 -5.14 -7.26
C LYS A 224 -27.92 -4.00 -8.11
N LEU A 225 -26.65 -3.66 -7.88
CA LEU A 225 -25.98 -2.57 -8.59
C LEU A 225 -25.92 -2.84 -10.10
N ASN A 226 -25.80 -4.10 -10.51
CA ASN A 226 -25.83 -4.54 -11.90
C ASN A 226 -27.20 -4.33 -12.61
N THR A 227 -28.25 -3.96 -11.88
CA THR A 227 -29.57 -3.62 -12.43
C THR A 227 -29.87 -2.13 -12.31
N ILE A 228 -29.39 -1.49 -11.24
CA ILE A 228 -29.64 -0.07 -10.96
C ILE A 228 -28.68 0.83 -11.76
N LEU A 229 -27.42 0.41 -11.91
CA LEU A 229 -26.40 1.18 -12.59
C LEU A 229 -26.42 0.91 -14.10
N PRO A 230 -26.25 1.95 -14.94
CA PRO A 230 -26.21 1.77 -16.39
C PRO A 230 -24.89 1.12 -16.82
N THR A 231 -24.93 0.18 -17.74
CA THR A 231 -23.70 -0.30 -18.40
C THR A 231 -23.22 0.76 -19.39
N ILE A 232 -22.00 1.28 -19.20
CA ILE A 232 -21.36 2.22 -20.13
C ILE A 232 -20.60 1.43 -21.20
N ASN A 233 -19.75 0.50 -20.79
CA ASN A 233 -19.01 -0.40 -21.67
C ASN A 233 -18.57 -1.66 -20.89
N THR A 234 -17.82 -2.54 -21.56
CA THR A 234 -17.22 -3.72 -20.95
C THR A 234 -15.79 -3.88 -21.39
N ASP A 235 -14.90 -4.26 -20.46
CA ASP A 235 -13.49 -4.47 -20.72
C ASP A 235 -13.08 -5.91 -20.45
N LYS A 236 -12.08 -6.38 -21.20
CA LYS A 236 -11.43 -7.67 -20.99
C LYS A 236 -10.02 -7.42 -20.45
N VAL A 237 -9.75 -7.90 -19.24
CA VAL A 237 -8.47 -7.67 -18.56
C VAL A 237 -7.85 -9.01 -18.15
N GLN A 238 -6.54 -9.16 -18.35
CA GLN A 238 -5.79 -10.30 -17.81
C GLN A 238 -5.41 -9.99 -16.36
N ASP A 239 -6.00 -10.71 -15.40
CA ASP A 239 -5.66 -10.66 -13.98
C ASP A 239 -4.87 -11.90 -13.61
N MET A 240 -3.54 -11.76 -13.60
CA MET A 240 -2.60 -12.84 -13.31
C MET A 240 -2.89 -14.08 -14.18
N ALA A 241 -3.40 -15.17 -13.61
CA ALA A 241 -3.72 -16.40 -14.35
C ALA A 241 -5.10 -16.42 -15.01
N LYS A 242 -5.98 -15.45 -14.76
CA LYS A 242 -7.39 -15.46 -15.21
C LYS A 242 -7.72 -14.23 -16.05
N VAL A 243 -8.55 -14.41 -17.07
CA VAL A 243 -9.16 -13.31 -17.81
C VAL A 243 -10.45 -12.89 -17.11
N LEU A 244 -10.58 -11.61 -16.81
CA LEU A 244 -11.77 -11.00 -16.23
C LEU A 244 -12.53 -10.16 -17.26
N TYR A 245 -13.85 -10.11 -17.10
CA TYR A 245 -14.76 -9.34 -17.95
C TYR A 245 -15.47 -8.31 -17.08
N TYR A 246 -14.98 -7.07 -17.13
CA TYR A 246 -15.51 -5.97 -16.35
C TYR A 246 -16.73 -5.35 -17.03
N ILE A 247 -17.71 -4.99 -16.22
CA ILE A 247 -18.77 -4.05 -16.58
C ILE A 247 -18.39 -2.71 -15.97
N ASN A 248 -18.28 -1.69 -16.81
CA ASN A 248 -17.98 -0.34 -16.38
C ASN A 248 -19.26 0.50 -16.38
N SER A 249 -19.37 1.35 -15.37
CA SER A 249 -20.52 2.18 -15.07
C SER A 249 -20.09 3.46 -14.38
N SER A 250 -21.05 4.20 -13.82
CA SER A 250 -20.79 5.36 -12.98
C SER A 250 -21.82 5.47 -11.86
N ILE A 251 -21.39 6.00 -10.73
CA ILE A 251 -22.28 6.44 -9.66
C ILE A 251 -22.34 7.97 -9.62
N PRO A 252 -23.51 8.56 -9.32
CA PRO A 252 -23.65 10.01 -9.17
C PRO A 252 -22.66 10.64 -8.19
N GLN A 253 -22.36 9.96 -7.08
CA GLN A 253 -21.52 10.54 -6.04
C GLN A 253 -20.91 9.47 -5.13
N LEU A 254 -19.67 9.72 -4.71
CA LEU A 254 -19.02 9.10 -3.56
C LEU A 254 -18.75 10.18 -2.50
N GLN A 255 -19.03 9.90 -1.24
CA GLN A 255 -18.73 10.78 -0.12
C GLN A 255 -17.82 10.09 0.89
N MET A 256 -16.75 10.78 1.28
CA MET A 256 -15.86 10.38 2.37
C MET A 256 -15.20 11.61 2.98
N ALA A 257 -14.85 11.53 4.27
CA ALA A 257 -14.16 12.63 4.96
C ALA A 257 -14.89 13.99 4.88
N GLY A 258 -16.22 13.99 4.85
CA GLY A 258 -17.03 15.21 4.67
C GLY A 258 -16.93 15.86 3.28
N ARG A 259 -16.31 15.19 2.31
CA ARG A 259 -16.19 15.64 0.92
C ARG A 259 -16.97 14.73 -0.02
N SER A 260 -17.38 15.30 -1.15
CA SER A 260 -18.12 14.62 -2.20
C SER A 260 -17.35 14.66 -3.51
N VAL A 261 -17.16 13.50 -4.12
CA VAL A 261 -16.68 13.35 -5.51
C VAL A 261 -17.88 12.98 -6.37
N SER A 262 -18.12 13.74 -7.44
CA SER A 262 -19.29 13.55 -8.31
C SER A 262 -18.91 12.73 -9.54
N SER A 263 -19.89 12.03 -10.12
CA SER A 263 -19.75 11.26 -11.36
C SER A 263 -18.57 10.28 -11.33
N VAL A 264 -18.52 9.45 -10.30
CA VAL A 264 -17.40 8.53 -10.06
C VAL A 264 -17.54 7.32 -10.98
N PRO A 265 -16.51 6.99 -11.80
CA PRO A 265 -16.52 5.78 -12.60
C PRO A 265 -16.41 4.56 -11.69
N VAL A 266 -17.16 3.52 -12.01
CA VAL A 266 -17.15 2.27 -11.24
C VAL A 266 -17.07 1.07 -12.15
N SER A 267 -16.46 0.00 -11.64
CA SER A 267 -16.28 -1.25 -12.37
C SER A 267 -16.68 -2.41 -11.47
N TYR A 268 -17.18 -3.49 -12.07
CA TYR A 268 -17.42 -4.75 -11.36
C TYR A 268 -17.38 -5.94 -12.31
N CYS A 269 -17.00 -7.10 -11.77
CA CYS A 269 -16.94 -8.37 -12.46
C CYS A 269 -17.42 -9.47 -11.51
N LYS A 270 -18.06 -10.53 -12.04
CA LYS A 270 -18.56 -11.66 -11.23
C LYS A 270 -17.48 -12.41 -10.47
N ASP A 271 -16.26 -12.32 -10.98
CA ASP A 271 -15.11 -13.03 -10.46
C ASP A 271 -14.28 -12.18 -9.49
N VAL A 272 -14.64 -10.91 -9.27
CA VAL A 272 -13.93 -10.03 -8.33
C VAL A 272 -14.58 -10.13 -6.96
N ASP A 273 -13.79 -10.53 -5.99
CA ASP A 273 -14.22 -10.68 -4.60
C ASP A 273 -13.01 -10.59 -3.68
N ASP A 274 -12.53 -9.39 -3.39
CA ASP A 274 -11.47 -9.19 -2.39
C ASP A 274 -12.09 -9.26 -0.98
N VAL A 275 -12.25 -10.49 -0.50
CA VAL A 275 -13.04 -10.84 0.68
C VAL A 275 -12.45 -10.22 1.95
N GLY A 276 -13.34 -9.65 2.76
CA GLY A 276 -13.00 -9.26 4.13
C GLY A 276 -13.14 -10.42 5.13
N VAL A 277 -12.19 -10.54 6.06
CA VAL A 277 -12.25 -11.61 7.09
C VAL A 277 -13.35 -11.33 8.13
N PHE A 278 -13.51 -10.07 8.53
CA PHE A 278 -14.40 -9.67 9.62
C PHE A 278 -15.45 -8.63 9.23
N VAL A 279 -15.24 -7.93 8.12
CA VAL A 279 -16.11 -6.87 7.63
C VAL A 279 -16.41 -7.12 6.16
N GLU A 280 -17.64 -6.84 5.74
CA GLU A 280 -17.97 -6.83 4.32
C GLU A 280 -17.19 -5.70 3.64
N ILE A 281 -16.40 -6.05 2.62
CA ILE A 281 -15.70 -5.08 1.76
C ILE A 281 -16.58 -4.82 0.54
N ALA A 282 -17.01 -3.57 0.39
CA ALA A 282 -17.80 -3.13 -0.74
C ALA A 282 -16.98 -3.08 -2.04
N GLY A 283 -15.69 -2.79 -1.93
CA GLY A 283 -14.77 -2.74 -3.06
C GLY A 283 -13.48 -2.00 -2.72
N ALA A 284 -12.79 -1.51 -3.74
CA ALA A 284 -11.60 -0.69 -3.63
C ALA A 284 -11.81 0.68 -4.29
N ILE A 285 -11.32 1.74 -3.66
CA ILE A 285 -11.29 3.08 -4.27
C ILE A 285 -9.93 3.28 -4.93
N GLY A 286 -9.94 3.78 -6.17
CA GLY A 286 -8.76 3.92 -7.03
C GLY A 286 -8.45 5.37 -7.43
N TYR A 287 -7.56 5.50 -8.41
CA TYR A 287 -7.00 6.75 -8.90
C TYR A 287 -8.04 7.83 -9.22
N ASP A 288 -9.16 7.48 -9.89
CA ASP A 288 -10.14 8.47 -10.32
C ASP A 288 -10.83 9.19 -9.16
N VAL A 289 -10.74 8.63 -7.95
CA VAL A 289 -11.16 9.30 -6.72
C VAL A 289 -9.98 9.97 -6.03
N TRP A 290 -8.85 9.25 -5.84
CA TRP A 290 -7.71 9.77 -5.08
C TRP A 290 -7.06 11.01 -5.67
N LYS A 291 -7.09 11.18 -7.00
CA LYS A 291 -6.55 12.35 -7.69
C LYS A 291 -7.20 13.68 -7.29
N HIS A 292 -8.38 13.63 -6.65
CA HIS A 292 -9.08 14.81 -6.16
C HIS A 292 -8.58 15.31 -4.80
N PHE A 293 -7.63 14.59 -4.18
CA PHE A 293 -7.12 14.88 -2.85
C PHE A 293 -5.60 14.98 -2.85
N THR A 294 -5.06 15.62 -1.82
CA THR A 294 -3.75 15.19 -1.31
C THR A 294 -3.99 14.12 -0.26
N VAL A 295 -3.37 12.95 -0.45
CA VAL A 295 -3.59 11.78 0.40
C VAL A 295 -2.38 11.56 1.31
N THR A 296 -2.55 11.53 2.62
CA THR A 296 -1.50 11.13 3.57
C THR A 296 -1.89 9.85 4.28
N ILE A 297 -1.07 8.81 4.13
CA ILE A 297 -1.26 7.49 4.74
C ILE A 297 -0.22 7.31 5.84
N ASN A 298 -0.67 7.26 7.09
CA ASN A 298 0.15 6.86 8.24
C ASN A 298 -0.27 5.46 8.68
N TYR A 299 0.39 4.47 8.07
CA TYR A 299 0.04 3.07 8.25
C TYR A 299 0.16 2.57 9.67
N ASN A 300 1.22 2.99 10.37
CA ASN A 300 1.48 2.54 11.73
C ASN A 300 0.49 3.09 12.75
N LYS A 301 -0.16 4.22 12.46
CA LYS A 301 -1.25 4.79 13.28
C LYS A 301 -2.64 4.51 12.73
N LYS A 302 -2.74 3.81 11.59
CA LYS A 302 -3.99 3.55 10.88
C LYS A 302 -4.79 4.83 10.56
N GLU A 303 -4.07 5.85 10.10
CA GLU A 303 -4.62 7.18 9.85
C GLU A 303 -4.53 7.51 8.35
N LEU A 304 -5.65 7.99 7.79
CA LEU A 304 -5.74 8.54 6.45
C LEU A 304 -6.14 10.01 6.56
N PHE A 305 -5.29 10.92 6.10
CA PHE A 305 -5.60 12.35 6.07
C PHE A 305 -5.79 12.81 4.63
N LEU A 306 -6.95 13.42 4.35
CA LEU A 306 -7.35 13.86 3.02
C LEU A 306 -7.48 15.39 2.98
N GLU A 307 -6.66 16.05 2.17
CA GLU A 307 -6.67 17.50 1.91
C GLU A 307 -7.20 17.86 0.53
#